data_AF-A0A8T0APE8-F1
#
_entry.id   AF-A0A8T0APE8-F1
#
_cell.length_a   1.000
_cell.length_b   1.000
_cell.length_c   1.000
_cell.angle_alpha   90.00
_cell.angle_beta   90.00
_cell.angle_gamma   90.00
#
_symmetry.space_group_name_H-M   'P 1'
#
loop_
_entity.id
_entity.type
_entity.pdbx_description
1 polymer ?
#
loop_
_entity_poly.entity_id
_entity_poly.type
_entity_poly.pdbx_seq_one_letter_code
_entity_poly.pdbx_strand_id
1 'polypeptide(L)'
;MPTGMEKEEESEHHLQWAISAQQVYGEKRDNMVIPVPEAESNITYYESLYTGDFMMPKQLINIQSLGLDTEQPDYDLDSDDEMFVSKLRKKIEVGALQFEEMIDRLEKSSGKQVVYS
;
A
#
# COMPACT_ATOMS: atom_id res chain seq x y z
N MET A 1 -15.70 -36.46 23.62
CA MET A 1 -16.72 -36.34 22.54
C MET A 1 -16.06 -35.58 21.40
N PRO A 2 -16.27 -35.95 20.12
CA PRO A 2 -15.75 -35.15 19.03
C PRO A 2 -16.56 -33.85 18.95
N THR A 3 -15.85 -32.72 18.98
CA THR A 3 -16.36 -31.34 19.09
C THR A 3 -17.08 -30.83 17.84
N GLY A 4 -17.07 -31.62 16.75
CA GLY A 4 -17.78 -31.31 15.51
C GLY A 4 -17.13 -30.22 14.65
N MET A 5 -15.93 -29.75 15.03
CA MET A 5 -15.11 -28.80 14.28
C MET A 5 -13.99 -29.53 13.54
N GLU A 6 -13.45 -28.92 12.48
CA GLU A 6 -12.33 -29.51 11.76
C GLU A 6 -11.06 -29.48 12.63
N LYS A 7 -10.25 -30.54 12.58
CA LYS A 7 -9.09 -30.73 13.46
C LYS A 7 -8.05 -29.60 13.35
N GLU A 8 -7.96 -28.98 12.18
CA GLU A 8 -7.07 -27.84 11.92
C GLU A 8 -7.58 -26.57 12.61
N GLU A 9 -8.89 -26.34 12.55
CA GLU A 9 -9.60 -25.26 13.25
C GLU A 9 -9.47 -25.40 14.77
N GLU A 10 -9.59 -26.62 15.29
CA GLU A 10 -9.38 -26.92 16.72
C GLU A 10 -7.96 -26.60 17.20
N SER A 11 -6.97 -26.60 16.30
CA SER A 11 -5.58 -26.26 16.64
C SER A 11 -5.25 -24.77 16.46
N GLU A 12 -6.20 -23.97 15.98
CA GLU A 12 -5.99 -22.54 15.78
C GLU A 12 -5.69 -21.84 17.11
N HIS A 13 -4.59 -21.12 17.15
CA HIS A 13 -4.08 -20.46 18.33
C HIS A 13 -5.06 -19.43 18.91
N HIS A 14 -5.74 -18.66 18.06
CA HIS A 14 -6.75 -17.69 18.51
C HIS A 14 -7.95 -18.36 19.16
N LEU A 15 -8.41 -19.49 18.59
CA LEU A 15 -9.51 -20.27 19.15
C LEU A 15 -9.11 -20.88 20.49
N GLN A 16 -7.92 -21.47 20.59
CA GLN A 16 -7.40 -22.03 21.84
C GLN A 16 -7.23 -20.96 22.93
N TRP A 17 -6.75 -19.77 22.56
CA TRP A 17 -6.66 -18.62 23.46
C TRP A 17 -8.03 -18.14 23.93
N ALA A 18 -9.00 -18.03 23.02
CA ALA A 18 -10.38 -17.68 23.37
C ALA A 18 -10.95 -18.72 24.34
N ILE A 19 -10.91 -20.02 24.00
CA ILE A 19 -11.43 -21.12 24.83
C ILE A 19 -10.76 -21.15 26.22
N SER A 20 -9.44 -20.99 26.27
CA SER A 20 -8.68 -20.94 27.54
C SER A 20 -9.10 -19.76 28.40
N ALA A 21 -9.30 -18.58 27.79
CA ALA A 21 -9.84 -17.42 28.49
C ALA A 21 -11.28 -17.67 28.98
N GLN A 22 -12.12 -18.38 28.21
CA GLN A 22 -13.49 -18.74 28.63
C GLN A 22 -13.53 -19.67 29.84
N GLN A 23 -12.64 -20.66 29.89
CA GLN A 23 -12.60 -21.64 30.99
C GLN A 23 -12.05 -21.06 32.29
N VAL A 24 -11.07 -20.15 32.23
CA VAL A 24 -10.44 -19.56 33.42
C VAL A 24 -11.30 -18.44 34.03
N TYR A 25 -12.06 -17.69 33.23
CA TYR A 25 -12.87 -16.54 33.67
C TYR A 25 -14.38 -16.83 33.82
N GLY A 26 -14.77 -18.10 34.02
CA GLY A 26 -16.13 -18.64 33.90
C GLY A 26 -17.31 -17.96 34.63
N GLU A 27 -17.10 -16.92 35.45
CA GLU A 27 -18.17 -16.11 36.08
C GLU A 27 -18.34 -14.70 35.50
N LYS A 28 -17.38 -14.15 34.75
CA LYS A 28 -17.48 -12.79 34.18
C LYS A 28 -17.64 -12.84 32.67
N ARG A 29 -18.83 -13.25 32.23
CA ARG A 29 -19.22 -13.31 30.80
C ARG A 29 -19.18 -11.94 30.09
N ASP A 30 -19.22 -10.84 30.83
CA ASP A 30 -19.34 -9.49 30.26
C ASP A 30 -18.06 -8.95 29.61
N ASN A 31 -16.88 -9.56 29.83
CA ASN A 31 -15.59 -8.96 29.43
C ASN A 31 -14.82 -9.75 28.37
N MET A 32 -15.46 -10.68 27.66
CA MET A 32 -14.77 -11.56 26.71
C MET A 32 -15.24 -11.29 25.28
N VAL A 33 -14.65 -10.24 24.69
CA VAL A 33 -14.92 -9.81 23.31
C VAL A 33 -13.60 -9.76 22.57
N ILE A 34 -13.53 -10.33 21.36
CA ILE A 34 -12.40 -10.12 20.45
C ILE A 34 -12.43 -8.64 20.04
N PRO A 35 -11.41 -7.84 20.37
CA PRO A 35 -11.41 -6.43 20.03
C PRO A 35 -11.36 -6.29 18.51
N VAL A 36 -12.29 -5.52 17.96
CA VAL A 36 -12.26 -5.10 16.55
C VAL A 36 -11.47 -3.80 16.50
N PRO A 37 -10.44 -3.68 15.64
CA PRO A 37 -9.72 -2.42 15.48
C PRO A 37 -10.67 -1.34 14.96
N GLU A 38 -10.51 -0.13 15.48
CA GLU A 38 -11.23 1.03 14.96
C GLU A 38 -10.70 1.34 13.56
N ALA A 39 -11.61 1.44 12.59
CA ALA A 39 -11.27 1.88 11.25
C ALA A 39 -11.25 3.41 11.23
N GLU A 40 -10.09 4.00 10.96
CA GLU A 40 -10.00 5.41 10.63
C GLU A 40 -10.72 5.64 9.30
N SER A 41 -11.65 6.59 9.30
CA SER A 41 -12.37 7.03 8.11
C SER A 41 -12.12 8.51 7.88
N ASN A 42 -12.34 8.96 6.63
CA ASN A 42 -12.35 10.38 6.26
C ASN A 42 -10.96 11.06 6.24
N ILE A 43 -10.10 10.56 5.35
CA ILE A 43 -8.79 11.14 5.06
C ILE A 43 -8.99 12.42 4.22
N THR A 44 -8.66 13.59 4.77
CA THR A 44 -8.92 14.90 4.15
C THR A 44 -8.28 15.08 2.78
N TYR A 45 -7.15 14.43 2.53
CA TYR A 45 -6.41 14.52 1.28
C TYR A 45 -6.79 13.42 0.27
N TYR A 46 -7.67 12.48 0.62
CA TYR A 46 -8.01 11.34 -0.24
C TYR A 46 -8.51 11.77 -1.62
N GLU A 47 -9.48 12.71 -1.65
CA GLU A 47 -10.07 13.21 -2.89
C GLU A 47 -9.06 13.97 -3.77
N SER A 48 -7.97 14.49 -3.19
CA SER A 48 -6.90 15.15 -3.94
C SER A 48 -5.92 14.18 -4.60
N LEU A 49 -5.76 12.98 -4.03
CA LEU A 49 -4.84 11.96 -4.54
C LEU A 49 -5.53 11.00 -5.54
N TYR A 50 -6.79 10.65 -5.31
CA TYR A 50 -7.51 9.66 -6.10
C TYR A 50 -8.71 10.28 -6.81
N THR A 51 -8.50 10.71 -8.07
CA THR A 51 -9.58 11.23 -8.91
C THR A 51 -10.45 10.08 -9.42
N GLY A 52 -11.75 10.07 -9.07
CA GLY A 52 -12.70 9.01 -9.47
C GLY A 52 -13.20 9.12 -10.91
N ASP A 53 -12.32 8.97 -11.89
CA ASP A 53 -12.63 9.01 -13.33
C ASP A 53 -13.07 7.65 -13.92
N PHE A 54 -13.10 6.60 -13.09
CA PHE A 54 -13.50 5.27 -13.52
C PHE A 54 -14.97 5.23 -13.98
N MET A 55 -15.16 4.76 -15.22
CA MET A 55 -16.49 4.56 -15.81
C MET A 55 -16.84 3.08 -15.85
N MET A 56 -17.91 2.69 -15.16
CA MET A 56 -18.35 1.30 -15.06
C MET A 56 -18.70 0.71 -16.45
N PRO A 57 -18.01 -0.36 -16.89
CA PRO A 57 -18.31 -1.01 -18.16
C PRO A 57 -19.60 -1.83 -18.10
N LYS A 58 -20.25 -2.02 -19.26
CA LYS A 58 -21.49 -2.84 -19.38
C LYS A 58 -21.23 -4.35 -19.36
N GLN A 59 -19.98 -4.76 -19.48
CA GLN A 59 -19.53 -6.15 -19.52
C GLN A 59 -18.50 -6.39 -18.42
N LEU A 60 -18.24 -7.65 -18.10
CA LEU A 60 -17.19 -8.02 -17.15
C LEU A 60 -15.82 -7.52 -17.62
N ILE A 61 -15.02 -7.01 -16.68
CA ILE A 61 -13.66 -6.56 -16.96
C ILE A 61 -12.82 -7.78 -17.31
N ASN A 62 -12.31 -7.84 -18.54
CA ASN A 62 -11.35 -8.83 -18.96
C ASN A 62 -9.94 -8.23 -18.89
N ILE A 63 -9.18 -8.63 -17.87
CA ILE A 63 -7.78 -8.22 -17.71
C ILE A 63 -6.94 -9.15 -18.60
N GLN A 64 -6.72 -8.74 -19.84
CA GLN A 64 -5.56 -9.23 -20.58
C GLN A 64 -4.34 -8.55 -19.96
N SER A 65 -3.22 -9.26 -19.81
CA SER A 65 -1.98 -8.68 -19.27
C SER A 65 -1.75 -7.36 -20.00
N LEU A 66 -2.01 -6.26 -19.29
CA LEU A 66 -1.74 -4.92 -19.79
C LEU A 66 -0.28 -5.01 -20.22
N GLY A 67 -0.01 -4.68 -21.49
CA GLY A 67 1.35 -4.33 -21.84
C GLY A 67 1.75 -3.32 -20.77
N LEU A 68 2.76 -3.65 -19.97
CA LEU A 68 3.34 -2.72 -19.02
C LEU A 68 3.76 -1.53 -19.88
N ASP A 69 2.89 -0.53 -20.00
CA ASP A 69 3.28 0.79 -20.47
C ASP A 69 4.16 1.31 -19.35
N THR A 70 5.45 1.01 -19.47
CA THR A 70 6.54 1.54 -18.65
C THR A 70 6.75 3.01 -19.03
N GLU A 71 5.70 3.81 -19.05
CA GLU A 71 5.77 5.22 -19.41
C GLU A 71 5.99 6.12 -18.19
N GLN A 72 5.86 5.58 -16.97
CA GLN A 72 6.18 6.32 -15.75
C GLN A 72 7.66 6.07 -15.37
N PRO A 73 8.44 7.12 -15.09
CA PRO A 73 9.79 6.97 -14.53
C PRO A 73 9.75 6.23 -13.20
N ASP A 74 10.80 5.46 -12.90
CA ASP A 74 10.91 4.75 -11.61
C ASP A 74 11.31 5.70 -10.46
N TYR A 75 11.79 6.90 -10.80
CA TYR A 75 12.14 7.95 -9.84
C TYR A 75 10.94 8.85 -9.56
N ASP A 76 10.54 8.93 -8.29
CA ASP A 76 9.50 9.84 -7.81
C ASP A 76 10.15 10.99 -7.02
N LEU A 77 9.71 12.23 -7.29
CA LEU A 77 10.16 13.41 -6.54
C LEU A 77 9.76 13.34 -5.06
N ASP A 78 10.68 13.72 -4.18
CA ASP A 78 10.37 14.01 -2.79
C ASP A 78 10.20 15.51 -2.52
N SER A 79 9.88 15.88 -1.28
CA SER A 79 9.67 17.28 -0.89
C SER A 79 10.91 18.16 -1.06
N ASP A 80 12.12 17.59 -0.92
CA ASP A 80 13.37 18.34 -1.09
C ASP A 80 13.63 18.61 -2.57
N ASP A 81 13.36 17.64 -3.43
CA ASP A 81 13.46 17.80 -4.87
C ASP A 81 12.39 18.76 -5.40
N GLU A 82 11.15 18.74 -4.90
CA GLU A 82 10.12 19.73 -5.24
C GLU A 82 10.60 21.17 -4.95
N MET A 83 11.23 21.37 -3.79
CA MET A 83 11.83 22.66 -3.43
C MET A 83 13.00 23.03 -4.35
N PHE A 84 13.78 22.05 -4.82
CA PHE A 84 14.87 22.27 -5.76
C PHE A 84 14.35 22.62 -7.17
N VAL A 85 13.41 21.83 -7.70
CA VAL A 85 12.77 22.04 -9.00
C VAL A 85 12.05 23.38 -9.03
N SER A 86 11.35 23.79 -7.96
CA SER A 86 10.70 25.11 -7.90
C SER A 86 11.69 26.28 -8.00
N LYS A 87 12.91 26.13 -7.47
CA LYS A 87 14.01 27.11 -7.61
C LYS A 87 14.60 27.07 -9.02
N LEU A 88 14.77 25.88 -9.59
CA LEU A 88 15.29 25.68 -10.95
C LEU A 88 14.33 26.18 -12.02
N ARG A 89 13.01 26.06 -11.83
CA ARG A 89 11.97 26.50 -12.76
C ARG A 89 12.06 27.99 -13.10
N LYS A 90 12.63 28.80 -12.20
CA LYS A 90 12.91 30.22 -12.41
C LYS A 90 14.05 30.48 -13.42
N LYS A 91 14.86 29.47 -13.72
CA LYS A 91 16.06 29.54 -14.57
C LYS A 91 15.93 28.68 -15.83
N ILE A 92 15.34 27.50 -15.70
CA ILE A 92 15.19 26.50 -16.75
C ILE A 92 13.77 25.95 -16.57
N GLU A 93 12.91 26.12 -17.57
CA GLU A 93 11.50 25.77 -17.50
C GLU A 93 11.30 24.24 -17.56
N VAL A 94 11.69 23.56 -16.48
CA VAL A 94 11.59 22.10 -16.31
C VAL A 94 10.37 21.78 -15.45
N GLY A 95 9.54 20.85 -15.93
CA GLY A 95 8.41 20.30 -15.18
C GLY A 95 8.82 19.14 -14.26
N ALA A 96 7.94 18.75 -13.33
CA ALA A 96 8.16 17.65 -12.39
C ALA A 96 8.50 16.32 -13.10
N LEU A 97 7.62 15.87 -14.00
CA LEU A 97 7.81 14.62 -14.76
C LEU A 97 9.10 14.62 -15.60
N GLN A 98 9.47 15.76 -16.19
CA GLN A 98 10.71 15.85 -16.96
C GLN A 98 11.94 15.70 -16.07
N PHE A 99 11.88 16.22 -14.84
CA PHE A 99 12.96 16.02 -13.88
C PHE A 99 13.06 14.56 -13.48
N GLU A 100 11.94 13.91 -13.18
CA GLU A 100 11.88 12.47 -12.86
C GLU A 100 12.47 11.62 -13.98
N GLU A 101 12.07 11.87 -15.25
CA GLU A 101 12.66 11.18 -16.41
C GLU A 101 14.18 11.40 -16.54
N MET A 102 14.66 12.62 -16.24
CA MET A 102 16.08 12.94 -16.32
C MET A 102 16.88 12.17 -15.27
N ILE A 103 16.39 12.12 -14.03
CA ILE A 103 17.06 11.40 -12.94
C ILE A 103 16.96 9.89 -13.14
N ASP A 104 15.80 9.38 -13.52
CA ASP A 104 15.61 7.95 -13.84
C ASP A 104 16.60 7.48 -14.92
N ARG A 105 16.77 8.26 -16.00
CA ARG A 105 17.79 7.97 -17.02
C ARG A 105 19.22 8.07 -16.49
N LEU A 106 19.49 9.06 -15.63
CA LEU A 106 20.80 9.24 -15.02
C LEU A 106 21.16 8.03 -14.15
N GLU A 107 20.27 7.56 -13.28
CA GLU A 107 20.47 6.40 -12.42
C GLU A 107 20.69 5.12 -13.22
N LYS A 108 19.83 4.86 -14.21
CA LYS A 108 19.95 3.71 -15.12
C LYS A 108 21.28 3.75 -15.89
N SER A 109 21.76 4.93 -16.26
CA SER A 109 23.05 5.10 -16.95
C SER A 109 24.27 4.99 -16.02
N SER A 110 24.12 5.38 -14.75
CA SER A 110 25.19 5.42 -13.75
C SER A 110 25.50 4.03 -13.16
N GLY A 111 24.53 3.11 -13.19
CA GLY A 111 24.62 1.75 -12.64
C GLY A 111 25.65 0.77 -13.26
N LYS A 112 26.64 1.24 -14.04
CA LYS A 112 27.67 0.38 -14.65
C LYS A 112 29.11 0.65 -14.21
N GLN A 113 29.37 1.49 -13.22
CA GLN A 113 30.73 1.67 -12.72
C GLN A 113 30.81 1.65 -11.19
N VAL A 114 30.63 0.46 -10.61
CA VAL A 114 31.11 0.21 -9.25
C VAL A 114 32.64 0.15 -9.33
N VAL A 115 33.30 1.30 -9.11
CA VAL A 115 34.74 1.35 -8.85
C VAL A 115 34.95 0.85 -7.43
N TYR A 116 35.26 -0.43 -7.27
CA TYR A 116 35.83 -0.93 -6.02
C TYR A 116 37.26 -0.40 -5.92
N SER A 117 37.53 0.44 -4.91
CA SER A 117 38.88 0.87 -4.52
C SER A 117 39.54 -0.13 -3.60
#